data_AF-A0A5C7QNR5-F1
#
_entry.id   AF-A0A5C7QNR5-F1
#
_cell.length_a   1.000
_cell.length_b   1.000
_cell.length_c   1.000
_cell.angle_alpha   90.00
_cell.angle_beta   90.00
_cell.angle_gamma   90.00
#
_symmetry.space_group_name_H-M   'P 1'
#
loop_
_entity.id
_entity.type
_entity.pdbx_description
1 polymer ?
#
loop_
_entity_poly.entity_id
_entity_poly.type
_entity_poly.pdbx_seq_one_letter_code
_entity_poly.pdbx_strand_id
1 'polypeptide(L)'
;MSALPEFEPRGKQEVKATTCYMCACRCGIHVTVEDNKVRYIQGNRDHPINKGVLCAKGNAGIMKQYSPAKLNSPLLRKAGTERGAGEFEAITMAEALDILEARLRKIRATDPLKLAYFTGRDQMQALTGFWASQFGTLNWASHGGFCSVNMAAGGLYTMGHAFWEFGDP
;
A
#
# COMPACT_ATOMS: atom_id res chain seq x y z
N MET A 1 -13.39 2.15 -51.34
CA MET A 1 -12.39 1.93 -50.29
C MET A 1 -13.01 2.38 -48.97
N SER A 2 -13.03 1.52 -47.94
CA SER A 2 -13.47 1.92 -46.59
C SER A 2 -12.58 3.06 -46.09
N ALA A 3 -13.17 4.08 -45.44
CA ALA A 3 -12.38 5.07 -44.73
C ALA A 3 -11.49 4.36 -43.70
N LEU A 4 -10.23 4.80 -43.56
CA LEU A 4 -9.34 4.31 -42.51
C LEU A 4 -9.92 4.67 -41.13
N PRO A 5 -9.69 3.85 -40.10
CA PRO A 5 -10.12 4.19 -38.75
C PRO A 5 -9.38 5.45 -38.27
N GLU A 6 -10.12 6.38 -37.70
CA GLU A 6 -9.55 7.54 -37.03
C GLU A 6 -9.01 7.12 -35.66
N PHE A 7 -7.72 7.35 -35.42
CA PHE A 7 -7.07 7.01 -34.14
C PHE A 7 -7.28 8.11 -33.10
N GLU A 8 -7.39 7.71 -31.82
CA GLU A 8 -7.46 8.65 -30.69
C GLU A 8 -6.23 9.59 -30.68
N PRO A 9 -6.42 10.91 -30.56
CA PRO A 9 -5.32 11.86 -30.48
C PRO A 9 -4.57 11.72 -29.16
N ARG A 10 -3.28 11.36 -29.21
CA ARG A 10 -2.45 11.10 -28.01
C ARG A 10 -1.63 12.30 -27.53
N GLY A 11 -1.84 13.50 -28.09
CA GLY A 11 -1.01 14.68 -27.82
C GLY A 11 -1.02 15.18 -26.37
N LYS A 12 -2.01 14.78 -25.57
CA LYS A 12 -2.13 15.12 -24.14
C LYS A 12 -1.62 14.02 -23.20
N GLN A 13 -1.14 12.89 -23.75
CA GLN A 13 -0.74 11.74 -22.96
C GLN A 13 0.69 11.91 -22.46
N GLU A 14 0.87 11.76 -21.15
CA GLU A 14 2.18 11.69 -20.50
C GLU A 14 2.45 10.25 -20.04
N VAL A 15 3.69 9.78 -20.20
CA VAL A 15 4.10 8.47 -19.66
C VAL A 15 4.98 8.68 -18.45
N LYS A 16 4.60 8.09 -17.31
CA LYS A 16 5.34 8.18 -16.04
C LYS A 16 5.83 6.80 -15.61
N ALA A 17 7.09 6.72 -15.19
CA ALA A 17 7.66 5.51 -14.63
C ALA A 17 7.32 5.38 -13.14
N THR A 18 6.89 4.20 -12.73
CA THR A 18 6.64 3.86 -11.32
C THR A 18 6.74 2.35 -11.10
N THR A 19 6.39 1.89 -9.89
CA THR A 19 6.48 0.49 -9.47
C THR A 19 5.10 -0.10 -9.26
N CYS A 20 4.89 -1.34 -9.72
CA CYS A 20 3.66 -2.09 -9.48
C CYS A 20 3.61 -2.63 -8.04
N TYR A 21 2.54 -2.27 -7.31
CA TYR A 21 2.31 -2.70 -5.92
C TYR A 21 1.29 -3.84 -5.78
N MET A 22 1.00 -4.57 -6.86
CA MET A 22 0.00 -5.66 -6.84
C MET A 22 0.51 -6.95 -6.20
N CYS A 23 1.83 -7.16 -6.13
CA CYS A 23 2.46 -8.29 -5.45
C CYS A 23 3.90 -7.97 -5.02
N ALA A 24 4.56 -8.94 -4.39
CA ALA A 24 5.96 -8.90 -3.94
C ALA A 24 6.99 -8.57 -5.04
N CYS A 25 6.70 -8.87 -6.30
CA CYS A 25 7.69 -8.79 -7.38
C CYS A 25 8.15 -7.37 -7.74
N ARG A 26 7.36 -6.33 -7.39
CA ARG A 26 7.69 -4.91 -7.66
C ARG A 26 8.14 -4.64 -9.10
N CYS A 27 7.39 -5.15 -10.08
CA CYS A 27 7.67 -4.89 -11.49
C CYS A 27 7.69 -3.38 -11.77
N GLY A 28 8.64 -2.91 -12.57
CA GLY A 28 8.63 -1.54 -13.09
C GLY A 28 7.57 -1.40 -14.17
N ILE A 29 6.84 -0.30 -14.11
CA ILE A 29 5.73 -0.01 -15.02
C ILE A 29 5.82 1.40 -15.57
N HIS A 30 5.30 1.57 -16.79
CA HIS A 30 4.96 2.84 -17.37
C HIS A 30 3.45 3.04 -17.28
N VAL A 31 3.05 4.20 -16.79
CA VAL A 31 1.66 4.60 -16.62
C VAL A 31 1.40 5.76 -17.57
N THR A 32 0.51 5.54 -18.53
CA THR A 32 0.03 6.62 -19.41
C THR A 32 -1.06 7.38 -18.69
N VAL A 33 -0.88 8.69 -18.57
CA VAL A 33 -1.78 9.63 -17.89
C VAL A 33 -2.25 10.67 -18.89
N GLU A 34 -3.52 11.01 -18.84
CA GLU A 34 -4.17 12.04 -19.67
C GLU A 34 -5.18 12.78 -18.80
N ASP A 35 -5.14 14.11 -18.80
CA ASP A 35 -6.02 14.95 -17.97
C ASP A 35 -6.05 14.49 -16.48
N ASN A 36 -4.86 14.16 -15.95
CA ASN A 36 -4.63 13.62 -14.61
C ASN A 36 -5.36 12.29 -14.30
N LYS A 37 -5.71 11.52 -15.34
CA LYS A 37 -6.31 10.19 -15.23
C LYS A 37 -5.43 9.12 -15.86
N VAL A 38 -5.29 7.99 -15.19
CA VAL A 38 -4.61 6.80 -15.69
C VAL A 38 -5.42 6.19 -16.82
N ARG A 39 -4.82 6.13 -18.01
CA ARG A 39 -5.43 5.54 -19.22
C ARG A 39 -4.95 4.13 -19.48
N TYR A 40 -3.66 3.89 -19.26
CA TYR A 40 -3.03 2.61 -19.58
C TYR A 40 -1.84 2.32 -18.66
N ILE A 41 -1.60 1.04 -18.37
CA ILE A 41 -0.44 0.56 -17.60
C ILE A 41 0.24 -0.52 -18.43
N GLN A 42 1.55 -0.40 -18.61
CA GLN A 42 2.38 -1.40 -19.26
C GLN A 42 3.67 -1.64 -18.49
N GLY A 43 4.35 -2.76 -18.76
CA GLY A 43 5.66 -3.02 -18.17
C GLY A 43 6.71 -2.06 -18.72
N ASN A 44 7.62 -1.61 -17.85
CA ASN A 44 8.79 -0.84 -18.26
C ASN A 44 9.87 -1.79 -18.80
N ARG A 45 10.27 -1.62 -20.07
CA ARG A 45 11.30 -2.42 -20.75
C ARG A 45 12.69 -2.25 -20.15
N ASP A 46 12.96 -1.08 -19.59
CA ASP A 46 14.26 -0.74 -19.00
C ASP A 46 14.38 -1.27 -17.57
N HIS A 47 13.28 -1.69 -16.96
CA HIS A 47 13.30 -2.15 -15.58
C HIS A 47 13.95 -3.54 -15.45
N PRO A 48 14.92 -3.73 -14.53
CA PRO A 48 15.76 -4.92 -14.49
C PRO A 48 14.97 -6.20 -14.16
N ILE A 49 13.91 -6.08 -13.35
CA ILE A 49 13.16 -7.26 -12.86
C ILE A 49 12.28 -7.87 -13.94
N ASN A 50 11.50 -7.05 -14.65
CA ASN A 50 10.44 -7.56 -15.53
C ASN A 50 10.68 -7.31 -17.02
N LYS A 51 11.66 -6.48 -17.41
CA LYS A 51 12.06 -6.27 -18.82
C LYS A 51 10.87 -6.02 -19.76
N GLY A 52 9.87 -5.27 -19.29
CA GLY A 52 8.67 -4.93 -20.05
C GLY A 52 7.49 -5.91 -19.92
N VAL A 53 7.69 -7.09 -19.34
CA VAL A 53 6.60 -8.05 -19.09
C VAL A 53 5.74 -7.56 -17.93
N LEU A 54 4.42 -7.66 -18.08
CA LEU A 54 3.47 -7.33 -17.01
C LEU A 54 2.35 -8.36 -16.96
N CYS A 55 2.13 -8.96 -15.79
CA CYS A 55 1.07 -9.95 -15.59
C CYS A 55 -0.34 -9.33 -15.57
N ALA A 56 -1.38 -10.16 -15.63
CA ALA A 56 -2.78 -9.70 -15.61
C ALA A 56 -3.10 -8.80 -14.40
N LYS A 57 -2.56 -9.11 -13.22
CA LYS A 57 -2.76 -8.27 -12.00
C LYS A 57 -2.20 -6.86 -12.18
N GLY A 58 -1.03 -6.73 -12.81
CA GLY A 58 -0.39 -5.44 -13.05
C GLY A 58 -1.18 -4.60 -14.04
N ASN A 59 -1.62 -5.20 -15.16
CA ASN A 59 -2.47 -4.55 -16.15
C ASN A 59 -3.81 -4.10 -15.54
N ALA A 60 -4.37 -4.92 -14.63
CA ALA A 60 -5.61 -4.63 -13.91
C ALA A 60 -5.47 -3.52 -12.82
N GLY A 61 -4.28 -2.96 -12.60
CA GLY A 61 -4.04 -1.96 -11.54
C GLY A 61 -4.94 -0.72 -11.64
N ILE A 62 -5.36 -0.35 -12.86
CA ILE A 62 -6.29 0.75 -13.13
C ILE A 62 -7.63 0.55 -12.41
N MET A 63 -8.15 -0.68 -12.38
CA MET A 63 -9.43 -0.99 -11.74
C MET A 63 -9.38 -0.79 -10.21
N LYS A 64 -8.21 -0.98 -9.59
CA LYS A 64 -8.01 -0.66 -8.17
C LYS A 64 -8.03 0.85 -7.95
N GLN A 65 -7.40 1.63 -8.84
CA GLN A 65 -7.34 3.08 -8.70
C GLN A 65 -8.71 3.74 -8.88
N TYR A 66 -9.56 3.21 -9.76
CA TYR A 66 -10.90 3.72 -10.05
C TYR A 66 -12.02 2.87 -9.46
N SER A 67 -11.74 2.04 -8.46
CA SER A 67 -12.78 1.24 -7.83
C SER A 67 -13.87 2.15 -7.25
N PRO A 68 -15.16 1.88 -7.53
CA PRO A 68 -16.27 2.65 -6.94
C PRO A 68 -16.34 2.46 -5.42
N ALA A 69 -15.71 1.42 -4.87
CA ALA A 69 -15.63 1.16 -3.44
C ALA A 69 -14.43 1.83 -2.75
N LYS A 70 -13.62 2.63 -3.48
CA LYS A 70 -12.49 3.34 -2.88
C LYS A 70 -13.01 4.38 -1.88
N LEU A 71 -12.46 4.34 -0.66
CA LEU A 71 -12.75 5.34 0.37
C LEU A 71 -12.22 6.72 -0.04
N ASN A 72 -13.09 7.73 0.02
CA ASN A 72 -12.76 9.11 -0.35
C ASN A 72 -12.73 10.07 0.86
N SER A 73 -13.14 9.59 2.05
CA SER A 73 -13.11 10.36 3.29
C SER A 73 -12.84 9.44 4.49
N PRO A 74 -12.32 9.98 5.61
CA PRO A 74 -12.34 9.28 6.89
C PRO A 74 -13.77 8.95 7.31
N LEU A 75 -13.92 7.83 8.03
CA LEU A 75 -15.20 7.34 8.51
C LEU A 75 -15.12 7.06 10.01
N LEU A 76 -16.09 7.56 10.77
CA LEU A 76 -16.24 7.29 12.20
C LEU A 76 -17.41 6.33 12.43
N ARG A 77 -17.23 5.34 13.30
CA ARG A 77 -18.34 4.46 13.70
C ARG A 77 -19.38 5.28 14.46
N LYS A 78 -20.65 5.16 14.11
CA LYS A 78 -21.73 5.90 14.75
C LYS A 78 -21.82 5.59 16.24
N ALA A 79 -22.10 6.61 17.05
CA ALA A 79 -22.32 6.46 18.48
C ALA A 79 -23.48 5.47 18.75
N GLY A 80 -23.34 4.63 19.78
CA GLY A 80 -24.36 3.63 20.13
C GLY A 80 -24.37 2.36 19.27
N THR A 81 -23.47 2.24 18.28
CA THR A 81 -23.38 1.04 17.43
C THR A 81 -22.24 0.11 17.84
N GLU A 82 -22.51 -1.19 17.77
CA GLU A 82 -21.54 -2.24 18.11
C GLU A 82 -20.45 -2.42 17.05
N ARG A 83 -19.30 -2.95 17.47
CA ARG A 83 -18.23 -3.29 16.53
C ARG A 83 -18.72 -4.41 15.60
N GLY A 84 -18.69 -4.13 14.29
CA GLY A 84 -19.16 -5.08 13.26
C GLY A 84 -20.52 -4.74 12.65
N ALA A 85 -21.25 -3.76 13.22
CA ALA A 85 -22.55 -3.31 12.68
C ALA A 85 -22.46 -2.66 11.29
N GLY A 86 -21.28 -2.21 10.87
CA GLY A 86 -21.09 -1.56 9.56
C GLY A 86 -21.63 -0.14 9.49
N GLU A 87 -21.99 0.47 10.62
CA GLU A 87 -22.58 1.81 10.68
C GLU A 87 -21.53 2.89 10.89
N PHE A 88 -21.31 3.70 9.85
CA PHE A 88 -20.33 4.77 9.85
C PHE A 88 -20.92 6.09 9.36
N GLU A 89 -20.30 7.19 9.78
CA GLU A 89 -20.53 8.54 9.26
C GLU A 89 -19.21 9.15 8.77
N ALA A 90 -19.28 9.98 7.74
CA ALA A 90 -18.12 10.67 7.23
C ALA A 90 -17.73 11.82 8.16
N ILE A 91 -16.43 11.94 8.44
CA ILE A 91 -15.87 13.03 9.23
C ILE A 91 -14.73 13.69 8.46
N THR A 92 -14.32 14.87 8.90
CA THR A 92 -13.19 15.58 8.30
C THR A 92 -11.85 14.92 8.68
N MET A 93 -10.80 15.21 7.92
CA MET A 93 -9.45 14.74 8.24
C MET A 93 -8.94 15.32 9.58
N ALA A 94 -9.29 16.58 9.89
CA ALA A 94 -8.92 17.23 11.14
C ALA A 94 -9.54 16.50 12.34
N GLU A 95 -10.86 16.27 12.32
CA GLU A 95 -11.55 15.52 13.38
C GLU A 95 -11.01 14.09 13.55
N ALA A 96 -10.71 13.41 12.44
CA ALA A 96 -10.15 12.06 12.49
C ALA A 96 -8.78 12.04 13.21
N LEU A 97 -7.93 13.03 12.92
CA LEU A 97 -6.62 13.17 13.54
C LEU A 97 -6.73 13.57 15.02
N ASP A 98 -7.63 14.48 15.39
CA ASP A 98 -7.86 14.88 16.78
C ASP A 98 -8.32 13.70 17.64
N ILE A 99 -9.26 12.89 17.12
CA ILE A 99 -9.74 11.68 17.81
C ILE A 99 -8.59 10.67 17.99
N LEU A 100 -7.79 10.47 16.95
CA LEU A 100 -6.66 9.54 17.00
C LEU A 100 -5.60 10.01 17.99
N GLU A 101 -5.24 11.29 17.94
CA GLU A 101 -4.24 11.93 18.79
C GLU A 101 -4.63 11.85 20.26
N ALA A 102 -5.87 12.22 20.61
CA ALA A 102 -6.37 12.12 21.99
C ALA A 102 -6.30 10.67 22.54
N ARG A 103 -6.66 9.67 21.72
CA ARG A 103 -6.59 8.25 22.09
C ARG A 103 -5.15 7.79 22.28
N LEU A 104 -4.28 8.09 21.32
CA LEU A 104 -2.87 7.71 21.36
C LEU A 104 -2.14 8.38 22.52
N ARG A 105 -2.41 9.66 22.80
CA ARG A 105 -1.87 10.39 23.95
C ARG A 105 -2.25 9.73 25.27
N LYS A 106 -3.52 9.34 25.43
CA LYS A 106 -4.00 8.63 26.62
C LYS A 106 -3.29 7.29 26.81
N ILE A 107 -3.13 6.50 25.74
CA ILE A 107 -2.41 5.23 25.80
C ILE A 107 -0.96 5.46 26.21
N ARG A 108 -0.27 6.39 25.54
CA ARG A 108 1.13 6.70 25.82
C ARG A 108 1.36 7.18 27.25
N ALA A 109 0.46 8.01 27.78
CA ALA A 109 0.56 8.54 29.15
C ALA A 109 0.29 7.50 30.23
N THR A 110 -0.36 6.37 29.90
CA THR A 110 -0.71 5.33 30.88
C THR A 110 0.19 4.10 30.75
N ASP A 111 0.16 3.44 29.60
CA ASP A 111 1.02 2.31 29.29
C ASP A 111 1.10 2.16 27.77
N PRO A 112 2.22 2.56 27.13
CA PRO A 112 2.34 2.50 25.69
C PRO A 112 2.32 1.07 25.14
N LEU A 113 2.59 0.03 25.95
CA LEU A 113 2.52 -1.36 25.53
C LEU A 113 1.08 -1.81 25.21
N LYS A 114 0.06 -1.07 25.66
CA LYS A 114 -1.34 -1.35 25.30
C LYS A 114 -1.67 -1.05 23.83
N LEU A 115 -0.78 -0.36 23.11
CA LEU A 115 -0.94 -0.15 21.66
C LEU A 115 -0.34 -1.33 20.90
N ALA A 116 -1.16 -2.00 20.08
CA ALA A 116 -0.68 -2.88 19.04
C ALA A 116 -0.74 -2.19 17.66
N TYR A 117 0.38 -2.16 16.93
CA TYR A 117 0.50 -1.48 15.64
C TYR A 117 0.81 -2.48 14.52
N PHE A 118 -0.19 -2.77 13.69
CA PHE A 118 -0.08 -3.74 12.61
C PHE A 118 -0.07 -3.07 11.24
N THR A 119 0.87 -3.46 10.39
CA THR A 119 0.92 -3.03 9.00
C THR A 119 0.66 -4.18 8.04
N GLY A 120 -0.10 -3.89 6.98
CA GLY A 120 -0.34 -4.83 5.89
C GLY A 120 0.88 -4.93 4.98
N ARG A 121 0.65 -4.94 3.67
CA ARG A 121 1.71 -4.90 2.68
C ARG A 121 2.36 -3.51 2.62
N ASP A 122 3.28 -3.29 3.54
CA ASP A 122 4.16 -2.12 3.61
C ASP A 122 5.62 -2.61 3.60
N GLN A 123 6.47 -1.94 2.81
CA GLN A 123 7.91 -2.21 2.76
C GLN A 123 8.73 -1.18 3.55
N MET A 124 8.07 -0.26 4.26
CA MET A 124 8.69 0.70 5.16
C MET A 124 8.76 0.17 6.61
N GLN A 125 9.16 -1.09 6.80
CA GLN A 125 9.25 -1.70 8.14
C GLN A 125 10.20 -0.92 9.06
N ALA A 126 11.28 -0.35 8.52
CA ALA A 126 12.17 0.53 9.26
C ALA A 126 11.45 1.76 9.83
N LEU A 127 10.61 2.42 9.03
CA LEU A 127 9.86 3.60 9.47
C LEU A 127 8.78 3.25 10.49
N THR A 128 8.07 2.15 10.27
CA THR A 128 6.99 1.70 11.16
C THR A 128 7.52 1.20 12.49
N GLY A 129 8.61 0.44 12.48
CA GLY A 129 9.33 0.04 13.68
C GLY A 129 9.95 1.23 14.42
N PHE A 130 10.54 2.19 13.69
CA PHE A 130 11.03 3.44 14.27
C PHE A 130 9.89 4.19 14.96
N TRP A 131 8.76 4.41 14.29
CA TRP A 131 7.61 5.09 14.88
C TRP A 131 7.09 4.37 16.13
N ALA A 132 6.92 3.05 16.08
CA ALA A 132 6.45 2.25 17.22
C ALA A 132 7.41 2.36 18.42
N SER A 133 8.72 2.30 18.16
CA SER A 133 9.75 2.49 19.20
C SER A 133 9.69 3.89 19.84
N GLN A 134 9.50 4.95 19.05
CA GLN A 134 9.37 6.32 19.54
C GLN A 134 8.06 6.55 20.32
N PHE A 135 6.99 5.84 19.95
CA PHE A 135 5.75 5.82 20.72
C PHE A 135 5.93 5.12 22.07
N GLY A 136 6.83 4.13 22.13
CA GLY A 136 7.13 3.32 23.31
C GLY A 136 6.45 1.95 23.31
N THR A 137 5.96 1.46 22.18
CA THR A 137 5.37 0.12 22.07
C THR A 137 6.32 -0.86 21.37
N LEU A 138 6.45 -2.05 21.95
CA LEU A 138 7.11 -3.20 21.32
C LEU A 138 6.11 -4.06 20.53
N ASN A 139 4.81 -3.82 20.66
CA ASN A 139 3.75 -4.59 20.04
C ASN A 139 3.48 -4.09 18.61
N TRP A 140 4.48 -4.16 17.75
CA TRP A 140 4.32 -3.84 16.33
C TRP A 140 4.70 -5.04 15.47
N ALA A 141 3.96 -5.23 14.38
CA ALA A 141 4.22 -6.32 13.45
C ALA A 141 3.69 -5.99 12.06
N SER A 142 4.26 -6.65 11.05
CA SER A 142 3.70 -6.65 9.71
C SER A 142 3.03 -7.99 9.42
N HIS A 143 2.25 -8.04 8.34
CA HIS A 143 1.66 -9.29 7.86
C HIS A 143 2.70 -10.37 7.43
N GLY A 144 4.01 -10.08 7.47
CA GLY A 144 5.07 -11.00 7.08
C GLY A 144 5.06 -12.32 7.84
N GLY A 145 4.64 -12.31 9.12
CA GLY A 145 4.47 -13.51 9.95
C GLY A 145 3.49 -14.53 9.36
N PHE A 146 2.53 -14.08 8.54
CA PHE A 146 1.58 -14.94 7.82
C PHE A 146 2.04 -15.30 6.40
N CYS A 147 3.18 -14.77 5.94
CA CYS A 147 3.61 -14.84 4.55
C CYS A 147 4.94 -15.59 4.38
N SER A 148 6.05 -14.97 4.79
CA SER A 148 7.40 -15.38 4.36
C SER A 148 8.46 -15.34 5.46
N VAL A 149 8.08 -15.09 6.72
CA VAL A 149 9.04 -15.06 7.85
C VAL A 149 9.74 -16.40 8.06
N ASN A 150 9.09 -17.52 7.76
CA ASN A 150 9.72 -18.85 7.78
C ASN A 150 10.90 -18.95 6.80
N MET A 151 10.77 -18.37 5.59
CA MET A 151 11.84 -18.34 4.59
C MET A 151 12.98 -17.42 5.04
N ALA A 152 12.64 -16.28 5.64
CA ALA A 152 13.64 -15.36 6.19
C ALA A 152 14.46 -16.01 7.31
N ALA A 153 13.79 -16.66 8.27
CA ALA A 153 14.43 -17.38 9.36
C ALA A 153 15.32 -18.52 8.82
N GLY A 154 14.82 -19.31 7.86
CA GLY A 154 15.61 -20.35 7.21
C GLY A 154 16.90 -19.81 6.57
N GLY A 155 16.81 -18.70 5.84
CA GLY A 155 17.97 -18.03 5.25
C GLY A 155 19.00 -17.59 6.29
N LEU A 156 18.54 -16.95 7.37
CA LEU A 156 19.42 -16.50 8.46
C LEU A 156 20.18 -17.67 9.09
N TYR A 157 19.50 -18.79 9.38
CA TYR A 157 20.14 -19.94 10.02
C TYR A 157 21.06 -20.74 9.09
N THR A 158 20.80 -20.73 7.77
CA THR A 158 21.54 -21.58 6.81
C THR A 158 22.63 -20.83 6.05
N MET A 159 22.41 -19.56 5.74
CA MET A 159 23.28 -18.74 4.89
C MET A 159 23.74 -17.44 5.58
N GLY A 160 23.30 -17.16 6.80
CA GLY A 160 23.70 -15.98 7.57
C GLY A 160 23.03 -14.66 7.14
N HIS A 161 22.06 -14.69 6.22
CA HIS A 161 21.35 -13.49 5.75
C HIS A 161 19.88 -13.80 5.44
N ALA A 162 19.03 -12.79 5.49
CA ALA A 162 17.61 -12.95 5.18
C ALA A 162 17.41 -13.12 3.65
N PHE A 163 16.53 -14.05 3.25
CA PHE A 163 16.19 -14.28 1.84
C PHE A 163 14.82 -13.68 1.48
N TRP A 164 14.68 -13.19 0.24
CA TRP A 164 13.45 -12.75 -0.43
C TRP A 164 12.99 -11.30 -0.16
N GLU A 165 12.04 -11.06 0.74
CA GLU A 165 11.38 -9.74 0.93
C GLU A 165 11.92 -8.92 2.10
N PHE A 166 12.77 -9.52 2.93
CA PHE A 166 13.37 -8.87 4.08
C PHE A 166 14.75 -8.40 3.65
N GLY A 167 15.00 -7.09 3.71
CA GLY A 167 16.34 -6.56 3.53
C GLY A 167 17.28 -7.17 4.56
N ASP A 168 18.52 -7.42 4.17
CA ASP A 168 19.60 -7.71 5.12
C ASP A 168 19.72 -6.51 6.09
N PRO A 169 20.01 -6.73 7.40
CA PRO A 169 20.29 -5.64 8.32
C PRO A 169 21.44 -4.73 7.86
#